data_AF-A0A351AEK8-F1
#
_entry.id   AF-A0A351AEK8-F1
#
_cell.length_a   1.000
_cell.length_b   1.000
_cell.length_c   1.000
_cell.angle_alpha   90.00
_cell.angle_beta   90.00
_cell.angle_gamma   90.00
#
_symmetry.space_group_name_H-M   'P 1'
#
loop_
_entity.id
_entity.type
_entity.pdbx_description
1 polymer ?
#
loop_
_entity_poly.entity_id
_entity_poly.type
_entity_poly.pdbx_seq_one_letter_code
_entity_poly.pdbx_strand_id
1 'polypeptide(L)'
;KALGDPIQLRSYSRVRYGGDRELVTGEYRTESGGRTSTVQIELVDENLVVKANTAGRPQEMQLKVDPKIPFTSDAVNYLIELEQRPERLKVQTFDSTTLTIVQIEVIDRGKVTLEDGGRTVAAHRYDVEDPRSPTQVFVSSEGKFLLARGPLGMTMRPATEEEALRPVSGGPSDIADLSTIVPNKPLTGRPDQPLTLRFVGLSRDLPSDGHQTTTRENKDVVVTIHPLRPEGKRSVAEAKGQDEWRGSAPFLPADNAEIRLRSRLAIGRLTDVHEVAQALRMDVFRRMRVNAGIGVLRPADEIIGAPEGVCRDHAILLATMLRAVGYASRLVSGMVEYQGRFYYHAWVEYWDGKDWNAMDSTRPESNLTSRHIKIAHGTVADAYQSFLLSPERLEVVKEGS
;
A
#
# COMPACT_ATOMS: atom_id res chain seq x y z
N LYS A 1 21.80 7.75 0.74
CA LYS A 1 20.92 6.73 0.14
C LYS A 1 20.14 6.10 1.28
N ALA A 2 18.86 6.44 1.40
CA ALA A 2 18.02 5.96 2.48
C ALA A 2 17.69 4.46 2.33
N LEU A 3 17.61 3.97 1.09
CA LEU A 3 17.51 2.55 0.77
C LEU A 3 18.67 2.16 -0.16
N GLY A 4 19.45 1.16 0.27
CA GLY A 4 20.54 0.60 -0.52
C GLY A 4 20.06 -0.07 -1.81
N ASP A 5 21.02 -0.39 -2.67
CA ASP A 5 21.00 -1.15 -3.94
C ASP A 5 19.82 -0.95 -4.94
N PRO A 6 20.09 -0.89 -6.25
CA PRO A 6 19.03 -0.79 -7.26
C PRO A 6 18.04 -1.95 -7.12
N ILE A 7 16.75 -1.64 -7.00
CA ILE A 7 15.68 -2.62 -7.11
C ILE A 7 15.42 -2.85 -8.59
N GLN A 8 15.55 -4.09 -9.05
CA GLN A 8 15.01 -4.50 -10.34
C GLN A 8 13.63 -5.10 -10.12
N LEU A 9 12.66 -4.58 -10.85
CA LEU A 9 11.30 -5.09 -10.92
C LEU A 9 10.99 -5.40 -12.38
N ARG A 10 10.61 -6.64 -12.68
CA ARG A 10 10.12 -7.03 -14.00
C ARG A 10 8.68 -7.46 -13.84
N SER A 11 7.79 -6.85 -14.62
CA SER A 11 6.37 -7.18 -14.62
C SER A 11 5.96 -7.59 -16.02
N TYR A 12 5.26 -8.71 -16.10
CA TYR A 12 4.63 -9.23 -17.30
C TYR A 12 3.15 -9.39 -17.03
N SER A 13 2.32 -8.98 -17.99
CA SER A 13 0.90 -9.25 -17.97
C SER A 13 0.40 -9.67 -19.35
N ARG A 14 -0.55 -10.58 -19.36
CA ARG A 14 -1.34 -10.95 -20.54
C ARG A 14 -2.79 -11.02 -20.10
N VAL A 15 -3.65 -10.27 -20.78
CA VAL A 15 -5.08 -10.22 -20.49
C VAL A 15 -5.88 -10.59 -21.73
N ARG A 16 -7.07 -11.15 -21.52
CA ARG A 16 -8.03 -11.47 -22.58
C ARG A 16 -9.36 -10.82 -22.24
N TYR A 17 -9.91 -10.11 -23.22
CA TYR A 17 -11.21 -9.50 -23.12
C TYR A 17 -12.30 -10.35 -23.80
N GLY A 18 -13.52 -10.28 -23.28
CA GLY A 18 -14.74 -10.85 -23.85
C GLY A 18 -15.28 -10.02 -25.02
N GLY A 19 -16.42 -10.43 -25.57
CA GLY A 19 -17.06 -9.75 -26.70
C GLY A 19 -17.59 -8.34 -26.37
N ASP A 20 -17.85 -8.09 -25.10
CA ASP A 20 -18.23 -6.82 -24.48
C ASP A 20 -17.02 -6.00 -24.00
N ARG A 21 -15.79 -6.46 -24.29
CA ARG A 21 -14.52 -5.88 -23.82
C ARG A 21 -14.31 -5.96 -22.31
N GLU A 22 -15.07 -6.80 -21.61
CA GLU A 22 -14.81 -7.08 -20.21
C GLU A 22 -13.61 -8.01 -20.05
N LEU A 23 -12.83 -7.80 -18.99
CA LEU A 23 -11.68 -8.62 -18.66
C LEU A 23 -12.16 -10.02 -18.22
N VAL A 24 -11.88 -11.04 -19.03
CA VAL A 24 -12.30 -12.43 -18.76
C VAL A 24 -11.19 -13.25 -18.12
N THR A 25 -9.96 -13.12 -18.61
CA THR A 25 -8.80 -13.83 -18.03
C THR A 25 -7.58 -12.95 -18.00
N GLY A 26 -6.70 -13.18 -17.03
CA GLY A 26 -5.41 -12.49 -16.91
C GLY A 26 -4.33 -13.38 -16.33
N GLU A 27 -3.12 -13.25 -16.86
CA GLU A 27 -1.90 -13.85 -16.35
C GLU A 27 -0.94 -12.72 -16.00
N TYR A 28 -0.47 -12.67 -14.76
CA TYR A 28 0.45 -11.67 -14.25
C TYR A 28 1.67 -12.37 -13.65
N ARG A 29 2.85 -11.80 -13.89
CA ARG A 29 4.10 -12.26 -13.31
C ARG A 29 4.93 -11.05 -12.90
N THR A 30 5.38 -11.04 -11.66
CA THR A 30 6.26 -10.00 -11.13
C THR A 30 7.50 -10.62 -10.53
N GLU A 31 8.67 -10.10 -10.88
CA GLU A 31 9.96 -10.57 -10.40
C GLU A 31 10.74 -9.44 -9.75
N SER A 32 11.28 -9.68 -8.57
CA SER A 32 12.17 -8.76 -7.88
C SER A 32 12.98 -9.47 -6.81
N GLY A 33 14.24 -9.09 -6.62
CA GLY A 33 15.08 -9.61 -5.53
C GLY A 33 15.18 -11.14 -5.48
N GLY A 34 15.26 -11.80 -6.64
CA GLY A 34 15.31 -13.27 -6.76
C GLY A 34 13.99 -13.99 -6.49
N ARG A 35 12.88 -13.27 -6.35
CA ARG A 35 11.55 -13.81 -6.07
C ARG A 35 10.61 -13.58 -7.25
N THR A 36 9.67 -14.49 -7.39
CA THR A 36 8.63 -14.44 -8.42
C THR A 36 7.26 -14.56 -7.75
N SER A 37 6.36 -13.65 -8.12
CA SER A 37 4.92 -13.76 -7.90
C SER A 37 4.24 -14.03 -9.23
N THR A 38 3.32 -14.97 -9.26
CA THR A 38 2.46 -15.28 -10.40
C THR A 38 1.01 -15.20 -9.97
N VAL A 39 0.15 -14.64 -10.82
CA VAL A 39 -1.28 -14.54 -10.58
C VAL A 39 -2.03 -14.89 -11.85
N GLN A 40 -3.02 -15.76 -11.73
CA GLN A 40 -3.99 -16.06 -12.77
C GLN A 40 -5.36 -15.63 -12.28
N ILE A 41 -6.13 -14.98 -13.16
CA ILE A 41 -7.52 -14.62 -12.90
C ILE A 41 -8.42 -15.17 -14.00
N GLU A 42 -9.62 -15.57 -13.61
CA GLU A 42 -10.69 -16.00 -14.51
C GLU A 42 -12.03 -15.49 -13.97
N LEU A 43 -12.76 -14.75 -14.80
CA LEU A 43 -14.12 -14.32 -14.50
C LEU A 43 -15.09 -15.46 -14.81
N VAL A 44 -15.78 -15.95 -13.77
CA VAL A 44 -16.83 -16.97 -13.86
C VAL A 44 -18.11 -16.36 -13.29
N ASP A 45 -19.07 -16.09 -14.17
CA ASP A 45 -20.24 -15.26 -13.88
C ASP A 45 -19.81 -13.89 -13.31
N GLU A 46 -20.20 -13.56 -12.08
CA GLU A 46 -19.83 -12.33 -11.38
C GLU A 46 -18.69 -12.53 -10.38
N ASN A 47 -17.99 -13.67 -10.43
CA ASN A 47 -16.91 -14.01 -9.50
C ASN A 47 -15.59 -14.10 -10.24
N LEU A 48 -14.62 -13.29 -9.82
CA LEU A 48 -13.25 -13.39 -10.27
C LEU A 48 -12.52 -14.42 -9.41
N VAL A 49 -12.22 -15.58 -10.00
CA VAL A 49 -11.37 -16.60 -9.39
C VAL A 49 -9.93 -16.14 -9.52
N VAL A 50 -9.21 -16.05 -8.40
CA VAL A 50 -7.82 -15.60 -8.34
C VAL A 50 -6.95 -16.73 -7.80
N LYS A 51 -5.95 -17.14 -8.58
CA LYS A 51 -4.93 -18.12 -8.20
C LYS A 51 -3.58 -17.43 -8.20
N ALA A 52 -2.99 -17.25 -7.02
CA ALA A 52 -1.69 -16.62 -6.86
C ALA A 52 -0.66 -17.63 -6.34
N ASN A 53 0.60 -17.42 -6.69
CA ASN A 53 1.72 -18.18 -6.14
C ASN A 53 2.93 -17.25 -6.02
N THR A 54 3.37 -17.04 -4.78
CA THR A 54 4.58 -16.30 -4.47
C THR A 54 5.60 -17.27 -3.88
N ALA A 55 6.73 -17.45 -4.58
CA ALA A 55 7.83 -18.32 -4.14
C ALA A 55 7.41 -19.74 -3.70
N GLY A 56 6.45 -20.36 -4.39
CA GLY A 56 5.96 -21.71 -4.08
C GLY A 56 4.92 -21.78 -2.97
N ARG A 57 4.30 -20.64 -2.61
CA ARG A 57 3.18 -20.56 -1.66
C ARG A 57 1.88 -20.24 -2.43
N PRO A 58 1.08 -21.26 -2.79
CA PRO A 58 -0.16 -21.03 -3.53
C PRO A 58 -1.24 -20.41 -2.64
N GLN A 59 -2.03 -19.53 -3.23
CA GLN A 59 -3.22 -18.93 -2.64
C GLN A 59 -4.35 -18.94 -3.66
N GLU A 60 -5.56 -19.21 -3.20
CA GLU A 60 -6.76 -19.17 -4.03
C GLU A 60 -7.86 -18.40 -3.30
N MET A 61 -8.55 -17.53 -4.03
CA MET A 61 -9.65 -16.73 -3.52
C MET A 61 -10.64 -16.38 -4.62
N GLN A 62 -11.81 -15.90 -4.23
CA GLN A 62 -12.82 -15.37 -5.13
C GLN A 62 -13.13 -13.93 -4.74
N LEU A 63 -13.19 -13.06 -5.73
CA LEU A 63 -13.59 -11.66 -5.56
C LEU A 63 -14.89 -11.41 -6.32
N LYS A 64 -15.80 -10.67 -5.70
CA LYS A 64 -17.05 -10.30 -6.35
C LYS A 64 -16.83 -9.10 -7.27
N VAL A 65 -17.16 -9.25 -8.54
CA VAL A 65 -17.22 -8.15 -9.50
C VAL A 65 -18.61 -7.54 -9.44
N ASP A 66 -18.72 -6.21 -9.37
CA ASP A 66 -20.02 -5.54 -9.49
C ASP A 66 -20.47 -5.56 -10.96
N PRO A 67 -21.55 -6.28 -11.32
CA PRO A 67 -22.01 -6.38 -12.71
C PRO A 67 -22.49 -5.04 -13.30
N LYS A 68 -22.66 -4.00 -12.47
CA LYS A 68 -23.11 -2.66 -12.93
C LYS A 68 -21.95 -1.75 -13.33
N ILE A 69 -20.72 -2.15 -13.06
CA ILE A 69 -19.54 -1.33 -13.32
C ILE A 69 -18.61 -2.11 -14.25
N PRO A 70 -18.27 -1.59 -15.44
CA PRO A 70 -17.42 -2.31 -16.38
C PRO A 70 -16.13 -2.81 -15.76
N PHE A 71 -15.76 -4.07 -16.03
CA PHE A 71 -14.52 -4.66 -15.52
C PHE A 71 -13.45 -4.73 -16.62
N THR A 72 -12.40 -3.92 -16.51
CA THR A 72 -11.34 -3.84 -17.53
C THR A 72 -9.96 -3.52 -16.93
N SER A 73 -8.90 -3.95 -17.62
CA SER A 73 -7.53 -3.53 -17.31
C SER A 73 -7.05 -2.30 -18.09
N ASP A 74 -7.82 -1.81 -19.06
CA ASP A 74 -7.49 -0.63 -19.87
C ASP A 74 -8.68 0.31 -20.00
N ALA A 75 -8.84 1.15 -18.97
CA ALA A 75 -10.01 2.00 -18.82
C ALA A 75 -10.09 3.12 -19.87
N VAL A 76 -8.95 3.63 -20.33
CA VAL A 76 -8.90 4.69 -21.35
C VAL A 76 -9.32 4.14 -22.71
N ASN A 77 -8.76 3.01 -23.14
CA ASN A 77 -9.18 2.39 -24.39
C ASN A 77 -10.64 1.92 -24.32
N TYR A 78 -11.07 1.39 -23.18
CA TYR A 78 -12.48 1.03 -22.97
C TYR A 78 -13.41 2.23 -23.23
N LEU A 79 -13.11 3.40 -22.65
CA LEU A 79 -13.90 4.63 -22.86
C LEU A 79 -13.87 5.09 -24.33
N ILE A 80 -12.69 5.12 -24.96
CA ILE A 80 -12.52 5.55 -26.36
C ILE A 80 -13.36 4.69 -27.32
N GLU A 81 -13.49 3.40 -27.04
CA GLU A 81 -14.19 2.47 -27.92
C GLU A 81 -15.72 2.44 -27.70
N LEU A 82 -16.25 3.14 -26.70
CA LEU A 82 -17.69 3.29 -26.53
C LEU A 82 -18.31 4.11 -27.67
N GLU A 83 -19.49 3.67 -28.14
CA GLU A 83 -20.26 4.41 -29.13
C GLU A 83 -20.68 5.79 -28.60
N GLN A 84 -21.14 5.80 -27.34
CA GLN A 84 -21.43 7.02 -26.59
C GLN A 84 -20.33 7.21 -25.55
N ARG A 85 -19.52 8.25 -25.73
CA ARG A 85 -18.38 8.56 -24.85
C ARG A 85 -18.84 9.53 -23.75
N PRO A 86 -19.08 9.05 -22.52
CA PRO A 86 -19.39 9.95 -21.42
C PRO A 86 -18.15 10.77 -21.04
N GLU A 87 -18.37 11.93 -20.40
CA GLU A 87 -17.27 12.73 -19.84
C GLU A 87 -16.53 11.98 -18.73
N ARG A 88 -17.23 11.16 -17.95
CA ARG A 88 -16.68 10.40 -16.82
C ARG A 88 -17.17 8.96 -16.89
N LEU A 89 -16.26 8.00 -16.72
CA LEU A 89 -16.58 6.57 -16.67
C LEU A 89 -15.91 5.92 -15.47
N LYS A 90 -16.73 5.32 -14.60
CA LYS A 90 -16.24 4.44 -13.53
C LYS A 90 -16.02 3.05 -14.08
N VAL A 91 -14.91 2.42 -13.72
CA VAL A 91 -14.60 1.02 -14.05
C VAL A 91 -14.00 0.30 -12.86
N GLN A 92 -14.07 -1.03 -12.88
CA GLN A 92 -13.36 -1.94 -11.98
C GLN A 92 -12.13 -2.49 -12.69
N THR A 93 -11.02 -2.59 -11.96
CA THR A 93 -9.77 -3.16 -12.48
C THR A 93 -9.13 -4.09 -11.45
N PHE A 94 -8.41 -5.12 -11.90
CA PHE A 94 -7.73 -6.05 -11.01
C PHE A 94 -6.33 -5.57 -10.65
N ASP A 95 -6.01 -5.52 -9.36
CA ASP A 95 -4.66 -5.30 -8.84
C ASP A 95 -3.97 -6.63 -8.50
N SER A 96 -3.09 -7.06 -9.39
CA SER A 96 -2.29 -8.27 -9.19
C SER A 96 -1.29 -8.21 -8.03
N THR A 97 -0.98 -7.02 -7.50
CA THR A 97 -0.02 -6.87 -6.39
C THR A 97 -0.68 -7.17 -5.04
N THR A 98 -1.88 -6.64 -4.84
CA THR A 98 -2.65 -6.79 -3.59
C THR A 98 -3.73 -7.88 -3.68
N LEU A 99 -3.94 -8.45 -4.87
CA LEU A 99 -4.95 -9.47 -5.20
C LEU A 99 -6.38 -8.96 -4.96
N THR A 100 -6.70 -7.76 -5.46
CA THR A 100 -8.00 -7.11 -5.25
C THR A 100 -8.61 -6.47 -6.48
N ILE A 101 -9.89 -6.12 -6.40
CA ILE A 101 -10.57 -5.27 -7.38
C ILE A 101 -10.55 -3.84 -6.87
N VAL A 102 -10.10 -2.93 -7.74
CA VAL A 102 -10.03 -1.49 -7.49
C VAL A 102 -11.00 -0.78 -8.42
N GLN A 103 -11.80 0.14 -7.87
CA GLN A 103 -12.59 1.05 -8.68
C GLN A 103 -11.78 2.29 -9.02
N ILE A 104 -11.78 2.66 -10.30
CA ILE A 104 -11.12 3.87 -10.81
C ILE A 104 -12.10 4.66 -11.67
N GLU A 105 -11.81 5.94 -11.89
CA GLU A 105 -12.60 6.79 -12.76
C GLU A 105 -11.73 7.39 -13.86
N VAL A 106 -12.19 7.30 -15.10
CA VAL A 106 -11.55 7.96 -16.26
C VAL A 106 -12.38 9.17 -16.64
N ILE A 107 -11.72 10.31 -16.80
CA ILE A 107 -12.34 11.59 -17.12
C ILE A 107 -11.78 12.09 -18.45
N ASP A 108 -12.66 12.26 -19.44
CA ASP A 108 -12.34 12.88 -20.70
C ASP A 108 -12.15 14.41 -20.50
N ARG A 109 -10.94 14.91 -20.79
CA ARG A 109 -10.60 16.34 -20.69
C ARG A 109 -10.55 17.05 -22.05
N GLY A 110 -10.90 16.35 -23.12
CA GLY A 110 -10.94 16.88 -24.47
C GLY A 110 -9.54 17.06 -25.09
N LYS A 111 -9.55 17.82 -26.20
CA LYS A 111 -8.35 18.15 -26.98
C LYS A 111 -7.46 19.10 -26.20
N VAL A 112 -6.16 18.81 -26.20
CA VAL A 112 -5.12 19.62 -25.58
C VAL A 112 -3.90 19.71 -26.50
N THR A 113 -3.04 20.67 -26.22
CA THR A 113 -1.71 20.73 -26.81
C THR A 113 -0.72 20.11 -25.82
N LEU A 114 -0.08 19.01 -26.20
CA LEU A 114 0.93 18.34 -25.40
C LEU A 114 2.32 18.92 -25.72
N GLU A 115 3.00 19.43 -24.70
CA GLU A 115 4.42 19.78 -24.75
C GLU A 115 5.24 18.66 -24.09
N ASP A 116 6.18 18.05 -24.83
CA ASP A 116 7.11 17.04 -24.33
C ASP A 116 8.47 17.18 -25.02
N GLY A 117 9.54 17.34 -24.24
CA GLY A 117 10.91 17.45 -24.76
C GLY A 117 11.12 18.58 -25.78
N GLY A 118 10.42 19.71 -25.65
CA GLY A 118 10.47 20.84 -26.57
C GLY A 118 9.70 20.63 -27.89
N ARG A 119 8.94 19.53 -28.02
CA ARG A 119 8.01 19.29 -29.13
C ARG A 119 6.58 19.57 -28.67
N THR A 120 5.79 20.10 -29.60
CA THR A 120 4.38 20.42 -29.40
C THR A 120 3.53 19.54 -30.30
N VAL A 121 2.62 18.75 -29.72
CA VAL A 121 1.80 17.78 -30.45
C VAL A 121 0.34 17.95 -30.04
N ALA A 122 -0.58 17.89 -31.01
CA ALA A 122 -2.01 17.86 -30.71
C ALA A 122 -2.38 16.51 -30.08
N ALA A 123 -3.07 16.55 -28.94
CA ALA A 123 -3.44 15.37 -28.18
C ALA A 123 -4.87 15.47 -27.65
N HIS A 124 -5.38 14.36 -27.13
CA HIS A 124 -6.58 14.27 -26.32
C HIS A 124 -6.15 13.77 -24.94
N ARG A 125 -6.58 14.45 -23.87
CA ARG A 125 -6.20 14.10 -22.49
C ARG A 125 -7.32 13.35 -21.78
N TYR A 126 -6.94 12.28 -21.09
CA TYR A 126 -7.76 11.56 -20.13
C TYR A 126 -7.11 11.62 -18.76
N ASP A 127 -7.85 12.01 -17.73
CA ASP A 127 -7.38 11.89 -16.35
C ASP A 127 -7.90 10.57 -15.77
N VAL A 128 -7.00 9.73 -15.26
CA VAL A 128 -7.32 8.46 -14.59
C VAL A 128 -7.16 8.68 -13.09
N GLU A 129 -8.29 8.76 -12.39
CA GLU A 129 -8.37 8.80 -10.93
C GLU A 129 -8.27 7.38 -10.38
N ASP A 130 -7.03 6.88 -10.29
CA ASP A 130 -6.70 5.61 -9.64
C ASP A 130 -6.09 5.88 -8.25
N PRO A 131 -6.65 5.35 -7.15
CA PRO A 131 -6.14 5.59 -5.80
C PRO A 131 -4.70 5.08 -5.58
N ARG A 132 -4.22 4.17 -6.43
CA ARG A 132 -2.86 3.63 -6.39
C ARG A 132 -1.88 4.60 -7.06
N SER A 133 -2.26 5.18 -8.20
CA SER A 133 -1.42 6.07 -9.00
C SER A 133 -2.26 6.92 -9.96
N PRO A 134 -2.67 8.14 -9.57
CA PRO A 134 -3.39 9.02 -10.47
C PRO A 134 -2.52 9.36 -11.68
N THR A 135 -3.10 9.30 -12.88
CA THR A 135 -2.33 9.37 -14.13
C THR A 135 -3.06 10.22 -15.17
N GLN A 136 -2.35 11.13 -15.83
CA GLN A 136 -2.83 11.81 -17.02
C GLN A 136 -2.35 11.04 -18.25
N VAL A 137 -3.27 10.59 -19.09
CA VAL A 137 -2.99 9.85 -20.32
C VAL A 137 -3.27 10.75 -21.52
N PHE A 138 -2.32 10.80 -22.46
CA PHE A 138 -2.40 11.60 -23.67
C PHE A 138 -2.40 10.66 -24.88
N VAL A 139 -3.39 10.82 -25.75
CA VAL A 139 -3.51 10.05 -26.99
C VAL A 139 -3.56 10.97 -28.21
N SER A 140 -3.18 10.47 -29.38
CA SER A 140 -3.30 11.21 -30.63
C SER A 140 -4.75 11.27 -31.10
N SER A 141 -5.02 12.07 -32.14
CA SER A 141 -6.32 12.08 -32.83
C SER A 141 -6.73 10.73 -33.44
N GLU A 142 -5.76 9.83 -33.65
CA GLU A 142 -5.97 8.46 -34.13
C GLU A 142 -6.14 7.44 -32.99
N GLY A 143 -6.15 7.90 -31.73
CA GLY A 143 -6.24 7.03 -30.56
C GLY A 143 -4.93 6.35 -30.16
N LYS A 144 -3.79 6.73 -30.73
CA LYS A 144 -2.48 6.15 -30.35
C LYS A 144 -2.00 6.75 -29.04
N PHE A 145 -1.51 5.91 -28.13
CA PHE A 145 -0.84 6.35 -26.90
C PHE A 145 0.38 7.22 -27.21
N LEU A 146 0.45 8.42 -26.62
CA LEU A 146 1.56 9.36 -26.80
C LEU A 146 2.41 9.48 -25.53
N LEU A 147 1.77 9.69 -24.39
CA LEU A 147 2.43 9.94 -23.11
C LEU A 147 1.48 9.61 -21.96
N ALA A 148 2.01 9.14 -20.84
CA ALA A 148 1.34 9.23 -19.54
C ALA A 148 2.21 10.01 -18.56
N ARG A 149 1.57 10.84 -17.73
CA ARG A 149 2.20 11.54 -16.61
C ARG A 149 1.59 11.01 -15.31
N GLY A 150 2.41 10.35 -14.52
CA GLY A 150 2.06 9.83 -13.21
C GLY A 150 2.54 10.74 -12.08
N PRO A 151 2.44 10.28 -10.83
CA PRO A 151 2.92 11.02 -9.66
C PRO A 151 4.47 11.12 -9.65
N LEU A 152 5.00 11.96 -8.76
CA LEU A 152 6.46 12.16 -8.57
C LEU A 152 7.21 12.61 -9.83
N GLY A 153 6.52 13.21 -10.80
CA GLY A 153 7.10 13.61 -12.09
C GLY A 153 7.43 12.43 -13.01
N MET A 154 6.96 11.21 -12.69
CA MET A 154 7.17 10.04 -13.53
C MET A 154 6.38 10.18 -14.84
N THR A 155 7.03 9.85 -15.95
CA THR A 155 6.40 9.83 -17.26
C THR A 155 6.64 8.50 -17.95
N MET A 156 5.66 8.06 -18.75
CA MET A 156 5.74 6.88 -19.58
C MET A 156 5.50 7.30 -21.03
N ARG A 157 6.37 6.89 -21.94
CA ARG A 157 6.31 7.21 -23.37
C ARG A 157 6.62 5.98 -24.20
N PRO A 158 6.07 5.87 -25.41
CA PRO A 158 6.56 4.92 -26.39
C PRO A 158 8.07 5.13 -26.61
N ALA A 159 8.83 4.04 -26.62
CA ALA A 159 10.25 4.04 -26.89
C ALA A 159 10.60 2.76 -27.67
N THR A 160 11.64 2.83 -28.49
CA THR A 160 12.26 1.62 -29.04
C THR A 160 12.92 0.82 -27.91
N GLU A 161 13.14 -0.49 -28.13
CA GLU A 161 13.87 -1.32 -27.16
C GLU A 161 15.25 -0.75 -26.87
N GLU A 162 15.96 -0.28 -27.91
CA GLU A 162 17.27 0.35 -27.76
C GLU A 162 17.23 1.58 -26.85
N GLU A 163 16.24 2.47 -27.03
CA GLU A 163 16.07 3.65 -26.18
C GLU A 163 15.69 3.28 -24.75
N ALA A 164 14.81 2.29 -24.56
CA ALA A 164 14.33 1.85 -23.25
C ALA A 164 15.43 1.17 -22.41
N LEU A 165 16.42 0.53 -23.05
CA LEU A 165 17.55 -0.12 -22.39
C LEU A 165 18.72 0.83 -22.08
N ARG A 166 18.69 2.07 -22.57
CA ARG A 166 19.75 3.05 -22.25
C ARG A 166 19.71 3.41 -20.76
N PRO A 167 20.86 3.52 -20.09
CA PRO A 167 20.91 3.95 -18.69
C PRO A 167 20.25 5.32 -18.51
N VAL A 168 19.35 5.41 -17.53
CA VAL A 168 18.73 6.69 -17.17
C VAL A 168 19.77 7.55 -16.44
N SER A 169 20.11 8.71 -17.02
CA SER A 169 20.98 9.71 -16.41
C SER A 169 20.19 10.95 -15.97
N GLY A 170 20.44 11.46 -14.75
CA GLY A 170 20.00 12.80 -14.36
C GLY A 170 18.66 12.92 -13.60
N GLY A 171 18.18 11.87 -12.93
CA GLY A 171 17.02 11.93 -12.04
C GLY A 171 17.35 11.51 -10.59
N PRO A 172 16.54 11.89 -9.59
CA PRO A 172 16.66 11.34 -8.23
C PRO A 172 16.56 9.82 -8.26
N SER A 173 17.56 9.15 -7.66
CA SER A 173 17.76 7.70 -7.83
C SER A 173 16.88 6.83 -6.92
N ASP A 174 16.23 7.42 -5.92
CA ASP A 174 15.53 6.68 -4.86
C ASP A 174 14.07 7.17 -4.73
N ILE A 175 13.12 6.27 -5.01
CA ILE A 175 11.68 6.54 -4.91
C ILE A 175 11.28 6.86 -3.47
N ALA A 176 11.95 6.28 -2.48
CA ALA A 176 11.66 6.61 -1.08
C ALA A 176 11.97 8.08 -0.80
N ASP A 177 13.12 8.58 -1.26
CA ASP A 177 13.50 10.00 -1.12
C ASP A 177 12.51 10.92 -1.86
N LEU A 178 12.10 10.55 -3.07
CA LEU A 178 11.11 11.28 -3.87
C LEU A 178 9.74 11.40 -3.19
N SER A 179 9.33 10.36 -2.48
CA SER A 179 8.04 10.30 -1.77
C SER A 179 8.06 10.94 -0.38
N THR A 180 9.21 11.46 0.07
CA THR A 180 9.31 12.07 1.41
C THR A 180 8.51 13.36 1.51
N ILE A 181 7.96 13.60 2.71
CA ILE A 181 7.35 14.88 3.05
C ILE A 181 8.21 15.56 4.10
N VAL A 182 8.63 16.79 3.80
CA VAL A 182 9.45 17.61 4.69
C VAL A 182 8.55 18.63 5.41
N PRO A 183 8.53 18.66 6.75
CA PRO A 183 7.83 19.70 7.49
C PRO A 183 8.43 21.08 7.23
N ASN A 184 7.63 22.13 7.35
CA ASN A 184 8.06 23.52 7.14
C ASN A 184 9.11 24.02 8.15
N LYS A 185 9.26 23.35 9.29
CA LYS A 185 10.30 23.62 10.30
C LYS A 185 10.76 22.31 10.95
N PRO A 186 12.01 22.24 11.46
CA PRO A 186 12.47 21.08 12.21
C PRO A 186 11.56 20.79 13.41
N LEU A 187 11.36 19.50 13.68
CA LEU A 187 10.64 19.04 14.84
C LEU A 187 11.60 19.00 16.04
N THR A 188 11.20 19.64 17.13
CA THR A 188 12.04 19.82 18.34
C THR A 188 11.40 19.25 19.60
N GLY A 189 10.09 19.02 19.57
CA GLY A 189 9.33 18.41 20.66
C GLY A 189 9.69 16.94 20.87
N ARG A 190 9.33 16.42 22.05
CA ARG A 190 9.62 15.03 22.38
C ARG A 190 8.67 14.06 21.64
N PRO A 191 9.16 12.92 21.12
CA PRO A 191 8.31 11.93 20.44
C PRO A 191 7.20 11.31 21.31
N ASP A 192 7.36 11.33 22.63
CA ASP A 192 6.38 10.82 23.59
C ASP A 192 5.32 11.86 24.01
N GLN A 193 5.30 13.02 23.34
CA GLN A 193 4.30 14.07 23.48
C GLN A 193 3.49 14.24 22.18
N PRO A 194 2.25 14.76 22.25
CA PRO A 194 1.41 14.98 21.07
C PRO A 194 2.05 15.92 20.03
N LEU A 195 1.73 15.70 18.75
CA LEU A 195 2.18 16.53 17.64
C LEU A 195 1.00 16.89 16.74
N THR A 196 0.78 18.19 16.51
CA THR A 196 -0.23 18.66 15.55
C THR A 196 0.44 19.15 14.28
N LEU A 197 0.04 18.57 13.15
CA LEU A 197 0.48 18.92 11.81
C LEU A 197 -0.70 19.34 10.95
N ARG A 198 -0.45 20.19 9.95
CA ARG A 198 -1.42 20.54 8.90
C ARG A 198 -0.85 20.12 7.55
N PHE A 199 -1.57 19.23 6.87
CA PHE A 199 -1.36 18.92 5.47
C PHE A 199 -2.14 19.91 4.61
N VAL A 200 -1.41 20.84 3.98
CA VAL A 200 -2.01 21.86 3.11
C VAL A 200 -2.37 21.24 1.76
N GLY A 201 -3.61 21.42 1.32
CA GLY A 201 -4.09 20.95 0.01
C GLY A 201 -4.13 19.42 -0.15
N LEU A 202 -4.25 18.66 0.94
CA LEU A 202 -4.34 17.20 0.84
C LEU A 202 -5.73 16.77 0.35
N SER A 203 -5.75 16.17 -0.84
CA SER A 203 -6.96 15.74 -1.56
C SER A 203 -7.68 14.53 -0.95
N ARG A 204 -7.16 13.97 0.14
CA ARG A 204 -7.75 12.81 0.84
C ARG A 204 -7.83 13.04 2.33
N ASP A 205 -8.78 12.36 2.97
CA ASP A 205 -8.85 12.30 4.42
C ASP A 205 -7.82 11.31 4.98
N LEU A 206 -7.49 11.52 6.26
CA LEU A 206 -6.65 10.64 7.06
C LEU A 206 -7.51 10.05 8.18
N PRO A 207 -7.30 8.79 8.57
CA PRO A 207 -8.11 8.12 9.58
C PRO A 207 -7.98 8.79 10.95
N SER A 208 -9.05 8.71 11.75
CA SER A 208 -9.08 9.10 13.17
C SER A 208 -9.28 7.87 14.05
N ASP A 209 -8.49 7.76 15.12
CA ASP A 209 -8.59 6.74 16.18
C ASP A 209 -7.83 7.17 17.44
N GLY A 210 -7.51 6.23 18.34
CA GLY A 210 -6.76 6.52 19.56
C GLY A 210 -5.33 7.04 19.34
N HIS A 211 -4.72 6.77 18.18
CA HIS A 211 -3.36 7.24 17.84
C HIS A 211 -3.36 8.62 17.18
N GLN A 212 -4.44 9.01 16.50
CA GLN A 212 -4.52 10.35 15.92
C GLN A 212 -5.96 10.84 15.75
N THR A 213 -6.14 12.15 15.88
CA THR A 213 -7.40 12.85 15.56
C THR A 213 -7.20 13.71 14.33
N THR A 214 -8.08 13.60 13.35
CA THR A 214 -8.01 14.27 12.06
C THR A 214 -9.25 15.12 11.82
N THR A 215 -9.04 16.34 11.32
CA THR A 215 -10.10 17.30 10.98
C THR A 215 -9.82 17.90 9.62
N ARG A 216 -10.84 17.95 8.75
CA ARG A 216 -10.77 18.67 7.48
C ARG A 216 -11.10 20.15 7.70
N GLU A 217 -10.18 21.02 7.31
CA GLU A 217 -10.32 22.48 7.32
C GLU A 217 -10.23 22.99 5.88
N ASN A 218 -11.37 23.18 5.21
CA ASN A 218 -11.43 23.46 3.77
C ASN A 218 -10.69 22.39 2.94
N LYS A 219 -9.62 22.78 2.23
CA LYS A 219 -8.77 21.88 1.44
C LYS A 219 -7.65 21.22 2.25
N ASP A 220 -7.49 21.60 3.52
CA ASP A 220 -6.40 21.13 4.38
C ASP A 220 -6.88 20.04 5.33
N VAL A 221 -5.94 19.21 5.79
CA VAL A 221 -6.19 18.21 6.83
C VAL A 221 -5.29 18.50 8.01
N VAL A 222 -5.87 18.80 9.16
CA VAL A 222 -5.16 18.94 10.44
C VAL A 222 -5.18 17.61 11.16
N VAL A 223 -4.00 17.11 11.54
CA VAL A 223 -3.85 15.88 12.31
C VAL A 223 -3.17 16.19 13.64
N THR A 224 -3.76 15.75 14.75
CA THR A 224 -3.08 15.69 16.05
C THR A 224 -2.79 14.23 16.37
N ILE A 225 -1.50 13.91 16.52
CA ILE A 225 -1.00 12.55 16.75
C ILE A 225 -0.75 12.41 18.24
N HIS A 226 -1.34 11.37 18.83
CA HIS A 226 -1.29 11.03 20.24
C HIS A 226 -0.40 9.79 20.42
N PRO A 227 0.72 9.88 21.14
CA PRO A 227 1.54 8.71 21.44
C PRO A 227 0.73 7.63 22.16
N LEU A 228 0.79 6.39 21.68
CA LEU A 228 0.08 5.29 22.29
C LEU A 228 0.83 4.76 23.52
N ARG A 229 0.11 4.60 24.62
CA ARG A 229 0.57 3.96 25.84
C ARG A 229 -0.48 2.92 26.23
N PRO A 230 -0.26 1.64 25.90
CA PRO A 230 -1.18 0.59 26.30
C PRO A 230 -1.26 0.55 27.84
N GLU A 231 -2.49 0.53 28.38
CA GLU A 231 -2.75 0.58 29.81
C GLU A 231 -3.65 -0.57 30.25
N GLY A 232 -3.45 -1.01 31.49
CA GLY A 232 -4.23 -2.09 32.10
C GLY A 232 -3.61 -3.46 31.89
N LYS A 233 -4.17 -4.44 32.61
CA LYS A 233 -3.81 -5.85 32.49
C LYS A 233 -5.03 -6.65 32.08
N ARG A 234 -4.88 -7.47 31.06
CA ARG A 234 -5.95 -8.32 30.53
C ARG A 234 -5.38 -9.43 29.70
N SER A 235 -6.03 -10.58 29.71
CA SER A 235 -5.58 -11.71 28.91
C SER A 235 -5.99 -11.60 27.45
N VAL A 236 -5.24 -12.27 26.57
CA VAL A 236 -5.61 -12.44 25.16
C VAL A 236 -7.02 -13.06 25.01
N ALA A 237 -7.40 -13.96 25.93
CA ALA A 237 -8.71 -14.61 25.91
C ALA A 237 -9.87 -13.64 26.20
N GLU A 238 -9.63 -12.61 27.01
CA GLU A 238 -10.61 -11.57 27.37
C GLU A 238 -10.72 -10.46 26.31
N ALA A 239 -9.73 -10.31 25.43
CA ALA A 239 -9.71 -9.33 24.35
C ALA A 239 -10.68 -9.72 23.21
N LYS A 240 -12.00 -9.59 23.43
CA LYS A 240 -13.08 -9.93 22.48
C LYS A 240 -13.40 -8.79 21.49
N GLY A 241 -14.13 -9.11 20.41
CA GLY A 241 -14.55 -8.16 19.37
C GLY A 241 -13.54 -8.07 18.22
N GLN A 242 -13.90 -7.37 17.13
CA GLN A 242 -13.08 -7.24 15.92
C GLN A 242 -12.79 -8.62 15.28
N ASP A 243 -13.75 -9.54 15.30
CA ASP A 243 -13.54 -10.93 14.88
C ASP A 243 -13.25 -11.07 13.38
N GLU A 244 -13.68 -10.09 12.58
CA GLU A 244 -13.33 -9.96 11.16
C GLU A 244 -11.82 -9.73 10.92
N TRP A 245 -11.08 -9.33 11.95
CA TRP A 245 -9.63 -9.10 11.92
C TRP A 245 -8.82 -10.26 12.50
N ARG A 246 -9.46 -11.40 12.78
CA ARG A 246 -8.81 -12.62 13.30
C ARG A 246 -8.61 -13.67 12.21
N GLY A 247 -7.77 -14.66 12.49
CA GLY A 247 -7.59 -15.83 11.63
C GLY A 247 -6.88 -15.54 10.30
N SER A 248 -6.91 -16.54 9.41
CA SER A 248 -6.19 -16.47 8.14
C SER A 248 -6.86 -15.52 7.15
N ALA A 249 -6.05 -14.81 6.37
CA ALA A 249 -6.48 -13.95 5.28
C ALA A 249 -5.42 -13.99 4.16
N PRO A 250 -5.69 -13.43 2.96
CA PRO A 250 -4.66 -13.26 1.94
C PRO A 250 -3.38 -12.66 2.52
N PHE A 251 -2.23 -13.25 2.19
CA PHE A 251 -0.89 -12.94 2.75
C PHE A 251 -0.69 -13.20 4.25
N LEU A 252 -1.74 -13.50 5.01
CA LEU A 252 -1.71 -13.68 6.47
C LEU A 252 -2.19 -15.10 6.88
N PRO A 253 -1.48 -16.19 6.52
CA PRO A 253 -1.88 -17.56 6.85
C PRO A 253 -1.68 -17.91 8.35
N ALA A 254 -2.54 -17.40 9.23
CA ALA A 254 -2.46 -17.55 10.69
C ALA A 254 -2.66 -19.00 11.20
N ASP A 255 -3.17 -19.89 10.36
CA ASP A 255 -3.29 -21.33 10.61
C ASP A 255 -2.05 -22.14 10.24
N ASN A 256 -1.06 -21.53 9.57
CA ASN A 256 0.19 -22.17 9.21
C ASN A 256 0.91 -22.75 10.45
N ALA A 257 1.33 -24.01 10.36
CA ALA A 257 1.89 -24.76 11.47
C ALA A 257 3.20 -24.15 12.02
N GLU A 258 4.09 -23.68 11.13
CA GLU A 258 5.36 -23.05 11.52
C GLU A 258 5.09 -21.71 12.22
N ILE A 259 4.20 -20.88 11.66
CA ILE A 259 3.82 -19.61 12.27
C ILE A 259 3.23 -19.83 13.66
N ARG A 260 2.28 -20.78 13.81
CA ARG A 260 1.69 -21.12 15.11
C ARG A 260 2.72 -21.62 16.12
N LEU A 261 3.64 -22.49 15.70
CA LEU A 261 4.71 -23.00 16.56
C LEU A 261 5.60 -21.85 17.02
N ARG A 262 6.04 -20.99 16.10
CA ARG A 262 6.92 -19.86 16.40
C ARG A 262 6.25 -18.84 17.31
N SER A 263 4.99 -18.47 17.05
CA SER A 263 4.26 -17.57 17.93
C SER A 263 4.15 -18.14 19.35
N ARG A 264 3.85 -19.45 19.50
CA ARG A 264 3.80 -20.09 20.83
C ARG A 264 5.15 -20.07 21.55
N LEU A 265 6.25 -20.32 20.84
CA LEU A 265 7.59 -20.26 21.42
C LEU A 265 7.97 -18.84 21.87
N ALA A 266 7.64 -17.84 21.05
CA ALA A 266 7.93 -16.43 21.35
C ALA A 266 7.19 -15.92 22.60
N ILE A 267 5.94 -16.34 22.81
CA ILE A 267 5.13 -15.88 23.95
C ILE A 267 5.39 -16.67 25.23
N GLY A 268 5.88 -17.91 25.13
CA GLY A 268 6.11 -18.78 26.28
C GLY A 268 4.84 -18.97 27.13
N ARG A 269 4.86 -18.44 28.36
CA ARG A 269 3.73 -18.51 29.32
C ARG A 269 3.03 -17.17 29.53
N LEU A 270 3.38 -16.15 28.74
CA LEU A 270 2.74 -14.85 28.82
C LEU A 270 1.27 -14.98 28.46
N THR A 271 0.42 -14.31 29.22
CA THR A 271 -1.03 -14.28 28.99
C THR A 271 -1.57 -12.88 28.81
N ASP A 272 -0.86 -11.86 29.32
CA ASP A 272 -1.26 -10.47 29.18
C ASP A 272 -1.18 -10.00 27.73
N VAL A 273 -2.21 -9.28 27.28
CA VAL A 273 -2.40 -8.91 25.88
C VAL A 273 -1.30 -7.97 25.38
N HIS A 274 -0.72 -7.14 26.23
CA HIS A 274 0.33 -6.22 25.83
C HIS A 274 1.70 -6.91 25.90
N GLU A 275 1.93 -7.74 26.93
CA GLU A 275 3.16 -8.53 27.05
C GLU A 275 3.33 -9.53 25.91
N VAL A 276 2.26 -10.26 25.55
CA VAL A 276 2.25 -11.21 24.43
C VAL A 276 2.50 -10.48 23.10
N ALA A 277 1.84 -9.34 22.88
CA ALA A 277 2.01 -8.54 21.66
C ALA A 277 3.47 -8.06 21.51
N GLN A 278 4.07 -7.57 22.60
CA GLN A 278 5.46 -7.13 22.61
C GLN A 278 6.46 -8.28 22.44
N ALA A 279 6.18 -9.46 23.01
CA ALA A 279 7.02 -10.64 22.81
C ALA A 279 7.08 -11.08 21.34
N LEU A 280 5.92 -11.10 20.66
CA LEU A 280 5.85 -11.41 19.23
C LEU A 280 6.55 -10.35 18.38
N ARG A 281 6.31 -9.07 18.66
CA ARG A 281 6.96 -7.96 17.95
C ARG A 281 8.49 -8.03 18.09
N MET A 282 9.00 -8.36 19.28
CA MET A 282 10.43 -8.53 19.51
C MET A 282 11.02 -9.79 18.84
N ASP A 283 10.26 -10.89 18.74
CA ASP A 283 10.70 -12.06 17.93
C ASP A 283 10.87 -11.65 16.46
N VAL A 284 9.89 -10.95 15.88
CA VAL A 284 9.97 -10.47 14.50
C VAL A 284 11.15 -9.51 14.32
N PHE A 285 11.31 -8.51 15.19
CA PHE A 285 12.42 -7.55 15.11
C PHE A 285 13.79 -8.23 15.13
N ARG A 286 13.99 -9.23 15.99
CA ARG A 286 15.27 -9.94 16.11
C ARG A 286 15.52 -10.92 14.98
N ARG A 287 14.46 -11.47 14.40
CA ARG A 287 14.50 -12.50 13.36
C ARG A 287 14.73 -11.90 11.98
N MET A 288 14.07 -10.79 11.70
CA MET A 288 14.05 -10.18 10.37
C MET A 288 15.34 -9.42 10.08
N ARG A 289 15.86 -9.59 8.87
CA ARG A 289 16.93 -8.76 8.30
C ARG A 289 16.37 -7.75 7.32
N VAL A 290 16.92 -6.53 7.28
CA VAL A 290 16.53 -5.56 6.26
C VAL A 290 17.05 -6.01 4.89
N ASN A 291 16.16 -6.08 3.90
CA ASN A 291 16.49 -6.31 2.50
C ASN A 291 15.58 -5.43 1.63
N ALA A 292 16.13 -4.29 1.17
CA ALA A 292 15.41 -3.33 0.32
C ALA A 292 15.29 -3.78 -1.14
N GLY A 293 16.01 -4.84 -1.55
CA GLY A 293 16.00 -5.36 -2.93
C GLY A 293 14.73 -6.14 -3.31
N ILE A 294 13.80 -6.34 -2.37
CA ILE A 294 12.58 -7.12 -2.56
C ILE A 294 11.41 -6.19 -2.84
N GLY A 295 11.03 -6.08 -4.12
CA GLY A 295 9.88 -5.28 -4.57
C GLY A 295 8.53 -6.01 -4.55
N VAL A 296 8.54 -7.36 -4.52
CA VAL A 296 7.31 -8.18 -4.52
C VAL A 296 6.67 -8.23 -3.13
N LEU A 297 5.34 -8.24 -3.07
CA LEU A 297 4.61 -8.49 -1.82
C LEU A 297 4.60 -9.98 -1.51
N ARG A 298 4.79 -10.35 -0.23
CA ARG A 298 5.03 -11.74 0.17
C ARG A 298 4.11 -12.20 1.30
N PRO A 299 3.65 -13.44 1.28
CA PRO A 299 2.84 -13.99 2.35
C PRO A 299 3.73 -14.36 3.56
N ALA A 300 3.16 -14.34 4.76
CA ALA A 300 3.92 -14.56 6.00
C ALA A 300 4.60 -15.94 6.09
N ASP A 301 4.09 -16.95 5.41
CA ASP A 301 4.66 -18.30 5.34
C ASP A 301 5.84 -18.43 4.36
N GLU A 302 6.05 -17.45 3.47
CA GLU A 302 7.32 -17.24 2.78
C GLU A 302 8.29 -16.49 3.69
N ILE A 303 7.83 -15.39 4.31
CA ILE A 303 8.67 -14.50 5.11
C ILE A 303 9.26 -15.24 6.31
N ILE A 304 8.49 -16.09 6.99
CA ILE A 304 8.99 -16.86 8.13
C ILE A 304 10.06 -17.89 7.75
N GLY A 305 10.02 -18.40 6.50
CA GLY A 305 11.00 -19.33 5.96
C GLY A 305 12.29 -18.62 5.48
N ALA A 306 12.18 -17.36 5.06
CA ALA A 306 13.28 -16.51 4.65
C ALA A 306 13.15 -15.12 5.30
N PRO A 307 13.55 -14.97 6.59
CA PRO A 307 13.27 -13.80 7.42
C PRO A 307 14.17 -12.61 7.09
N GLU A 308 13.91 -12.03 5.95
CA GLU A 308 14.48 -10.77 5.47
C GLU A 308 13.37 -9.97 4.80
N GLY A 309 13.53 -8.67 4.58
CA GLY A 309 12.56 -7.86 3.83
C GLY A 309 12.51 -6.39 4.20
N VAL A 310 11.44 -5.73 3.78
CA VAL A 310 11.13 -4.32 4.07
C VAL A 310 10.06 -4.19 5.17
N CYS A 311 9.65 -2.96 5.50
CA CYS A 311 8.65 -2.68 6.54
C CYS A 311 7.33 -3.47 6.35
N ARG A 312 6.86 -3.63 5.11
CA ARG A 312 5.65 -4.41 4.79
C ARG A 312 5.79 -5.89 5.20
N ASP A 313 6.96 -6.51 4.98
CA ASP A 313 7.19 -7.90 5.34
C ASP A 313 7.22 -8.09 6.88
N HIS A 314 7.83 -7.13 7.58
CA HIS A 314 7.84 -7.12 9.06
C HIS A 314 6.42 -7.00 9.62
N ALA A 315 5.59 -6.14 9.02
CA ALA A 315 4.21 -5.95 9.41
C ALA A 315 3.34 -7.18 9.09
N ILE A 316 3.47 -7.76 7.89
CA ILE A 316 2.75 -8.98 7.47
C ILE A 316 3.07 -10.14 8.41
N LEU A 317 4.35 -10.37 8.71
CA LEU A 317 4.75 -11.45 9.62
C LEU A 317 4.20 -11.22 11.04
N LEU A 318 4.37 -10.02 11.59
CA LEU A 318 3.88 -9.69 12.94
C LEU A 318 2.35 -9.83 13.03
N ALA A 319 1.61 -9.27 12.07
CA ALA A 319 0.15 -9.36 12.05
C ALA A 319 -0.31 -10.82 12.01
N THR A 320 0.34 -11.66 11.21
CA THR A 320 0.02 -13.09 11.12
C THR A 320 0.33 -13.82 12.41
N MET A 321 1.48 -13.54 13.03
CA MET A 321 1.88 -14.15 14.30
C MET A 321 0.93 -13.79 15.44
N LEU A 322 0.44 -12.55 15.49
CA LEU A 322 -0.61 -12.09 16.41
C LEU A 322 -1.92 -12.87 16.21
N ARG A 323 -2.38 -12.99 14.96
CA ARG A 323 -3.61 -13.76 14.64
C ARG A 323 -3.47 -15.24 14.98
N ALA A 324 -2.27 -15.81 14.83
CA ALA A 324 -1.98 -17.21 15.14
C ALA A 324 -2.13 -17.55 16.63
N VAL A 325 -2.04 -16.56 17.53
CA VAL A 325 -2.31 -16.71 18.97
C VAL A 325 -3.64 -16.07 19.39
N GLY A 326 -4.49 -15.76 18.41
CA GLY A 326 -5.87 -15.39 18.63
C GLY A 326 -6.13 -13.89 18.71
N TYR A 327 -5.21 -12.99 18.35
CA TYR A 327 -5.51 -11.55 18.30
C TYR A 327 -6.34 -11.19 17.06
N ALA A 328 -7.14 -10.14 17.20
CA ALA A 328 -7.52 -9.31 16.06
C ALA A 328 -6.35 -8.37 15.74
N SER A 329 -5.88 -8.38 14.49
CA SER A 329 -4.80 -7.50 14.04
C SER A 329 -5.05 -7.00 12.62
N ARG A 330 -4.57 -5.80 12.32
CA ARG A 330 -4.66 -5.19 10.99
C ARG A 330 -3.36 -4.52 10.59
N LEU A 331 -3.12 -4.46 9.30
CA LEU A 331 -1.95 -3.79 8.74
C LEU A 331 -2.21 -2.30 8.69
N VAL A 332 -1.14 -1.52 8.83
CA VAL A 332 -1.19 -0.06 8.73
C VAL A 332 -0.13 0.39 7.76
N SER A 333 -0.48 1.34 6.92
CA SER A 333 0.47 2.17 6.19
C SER A 333 0.37 3.61 6.64
N GLY A 334 1.51 4.27 6.61
CA GLY A 334 1.62 5.62 7.07
C GLY A 334 2.96 6.21 6.74
N MET A 335 3.35 7.20 7.54
CA MET A 335 4.68 7.77 7.48
C MET A 335 5.34 7.74 8.83
N VAL A 336 6.66 7.62 8.83
CA VAL A 336 7.47 7.74 10.02
C VAL A 336 8.52 8.82 9.83
N GLU A 337 8.72 9.65 10.85
CA GLU A 337 9.79 10.63 10.84
C GLU A 337 11.15 9.96 11.04
N TYR A 338 12.10 10.39 10.21
CA TYR A 338 13.51 10.05 10.33
C TYR A 338 14.34 11.23 9.77
N GLN A 339 15.28 11.74 10.56
CA GLN A 339 16.19 12.83 10.16
C GLN A 339 15.47 14.07 9.59
N GLY A 340 14.36 14.46 10.21
CA GLY A 340 13.58 15.65 9.86
C GLY A 340 12.63 15.47 8.67
N ARG A 341 12.45 14.24 8.16
CA ARG A 341 11.60 13.93 7.01
C ARG A 341 10.67 12.78 7.34
N PHE A 342 9.46 12.82 6.79
CA PHE A 342 8.52 11.72 6.88
C PHE A 342 8.68 10.80 5.67
N TYR A 343 8.95 9.52 5.93
CA TYR A 343 9.07 8.47 4.91
C TYR A 343 7.88 7.54 5.01
N TYR A 344 7.45 6.97 3.87
CA TYR A 344 6.48 5.88 3.88
C TYR A 344 6.93 4.75 4.82
N HIS A 345 5.99 4.20 5.57
CA HIS A 345 6.25 3.12 6.50
C HIS A 345 5.03 2.22 6.69
N ALA A 346 5.27 1.02 7.22
CA ALA A 346 4.23 0.05 7.52
C ALA A 346 4.44 -0.57 8.91
N TRP A 347 3.35 -0.75 9.64
CA TRP A 347 3.33 -1.34 10.98
C TRP A 347 2.03 -2.11 11.22
N VAL A 348 1.83 -2.60 12.44
CA VAL A 348 0.66 -3.40 12.81
C VAL A 348 -0.13 -2.74 13.92
N GLU A 349 -1.45 -2.81 13.82
CA GLU A 349 -2.37 -2.57 14.92
C GLU A 349 -2.97 -3.88 15.43
N TYR A 350 -3.15 -3.98 16.74
CA TYR A 350 -3.77 -5.10 17.43
C TYR A 350 -4.87 -4.60 18.37
N TRP A 351 -5.93 -5.37 18.48
CA TRP A 351 -7.05 -5.08 19.37
C TRP A 351 -6.79 -5.66 20.75
N ASP A 352 -6.90 -4.83 21.78
CA ASP A 352 -6.75 -5.29 23.17
C ASP A 352 -8.08 -5.71 23.82
N GLY A 353 -9.22 -5.59 23.13
CA GLY A 353 -10.55 -5.78 23.72
C GLY A 353 -11.31 -4.49 23.98
N LYS A 354 -10.65 -3.33 23.87
CA LYS A 354 -11.23 -2.00 24.07
C LYS A 354 -10.74 -0.99 23.05
N ASP A 355 -9.44 -0.96 22.78
CA ASP A 355 -8.79 0.03 21.94
C ASP A 355 -7.84 -0.66 20.92
N TRP A 356 -7.69 -0.04 19.75
CA TRP A 356 -6.65 -0.43 18.78
C TRP A 356 -5.31 0.14 19.27
N ASN A 357 -4.36 -0.76 19.51
CA ASN A 357 -2.99 -0.42 19.88
C ASN A 357 -2.07 -0.72 18.69
N ALA A 358 -0.91 -0.07 18.61
CA ALA A 358 -0.01 -0.22 17.48
C ALA A 358 1.41 -0.62 17.91
N MET A 359 2.12 -1.33 17.03
CA MET A 359 3.52 -1.71 17.22
C MET A 359 4.27 -1.74 15.90
N ASP A 360 5.55 -1.35 15.95
CA ASP A 360 6.49 -1.39 14.83
C ASP A 360 7.58 -2.45 15.09
N SER A 361 7.58 -3.52 14.27
CA SER A 361 8.57 -4.60 14.33
C SER A 361 9.87 -4.30 13.58
N THR A 362 10.01 -3.13 12.95
CA THR A 362 11.29 -2.65 12.37
C THR A 362 12.13 -1.87 13.39
N ARG A 363 11.46 -1.42 14.46
CA ARG A 363 11.90 -0.70 15.66
C ARG A 363 12.71 -1.54 16.65
N PRO A 364 13.61 -1.07 17.55
CA PRO A 364 13.75 -1.67 18.88
C PRO A 364 12.74 -1.11 19.90
N GLU A 365 12.22 0.09 19.70
CA GLU A 365 11.24 0.74 20.57
C GLU A 365 9.87 0.05 20.53
N SER A 366 9.18 -0.03 21.69
CA SER A 366 7.93 -0.79 21.85
C SER A 366 6.66 -0.10 21.38
N ASN A 367 6.60 1.22 21.53
CA ASN A 367 5.38 2.00 21.35
C ASN A 367 5.53 2.97 20.17
N LEU A 368 4.43 3.18 19.46
CA LEU A 368 4.37 4.25 18.48
C LEU A 368 4.42 5.61 19.17
N THR A 369 5.25 6.47 18.60
CA THR A 369 5.43 7.86 19.01
C THR A 369 4.58 8.77 18.13
N SER A 370 4.51 10.05 18.49
CA SER A 370 3.91 11.09 17.64
C SER A 370 4.63 11.32 16.30
N ARG A 371 5.72 10.58 16.06
CA ARG A 371 6.46 10.53 14.80
C ARG A 371 5.88 9.56 13.77
N HIS A 372 4.78 8.86 14.09
CA HIS A 372 4.08 7.96 13.18
C HIS A 372 2.75 8.58 12.76
N ILE A 373 2.58 8.86 11.46
CA ILE A 373 1.35 9.41 10.88
C ILE A 373 0.63 8.31 10.14
N LYS A 374 -0.58 7.98 10.54
CA LYS A 374 -1.39 6.94 9.90
C LYS A 374 -2.08 7.47 8.64
N ILE A 375 -1.98 6.71 7.54
CA ILE A 375 -2.61 7.03 6.24
C ILE A 375 -3.76 6.08 5.95
N ALA A 376 -3.52 4.77 6.06
CA ALA A 376 -4.51 3.74 5.78
C ALA A 376 -4.29 2.54 6.69
N HIS A 377 -5.33 1.74 6.86
CA HIS A 377 -5.25 0.49 7.61
C HIS A 377 -6.22 -0.53 7.05
N GLY A 378 -5.97 -1.80 7.36
CA GLY A 378 -6.90 -2.88 7.11
C GLY A 378 -6.18 -4.15 6.69
N THR A 379 -6.71 -4.81 5.67
CA THR A 379 -6.07 -5.95 5.02
C THR A 379 -4.84 -5.48 4.22
N VAL A 380 -4.13 -6.41 3.58
CA VAL A 380 -3.06 -6.03 2.62
C VAL A 380 -3.59 -5.07 1.57
N ALA A 381 -4.80 -5.31 1.08
CA ALA A 381 -5.44 -4.47 0.09
C ALA A 381 -5.63 -3.05 0.62
N ASP A 382 -6.34 -2.91 1.74
CA ASP A 382 -6.70 -1.60 2.26
C ASP A 382 -5.47 -0.79 2.69
N ALA A 383 -4.51 -1.46 3.33
CA ALA A 383 -3.33 -0.79 3.88
C ALA A 383 -2.30 -0.46 2.80
N TYR A 384 -2.10 -1.29 1.77
CA TYR A 384 -0.97 -1.15 0.83
C TYR A 384 -1.37 -0.71 -0.58
N GLN A 385 -2.64 -0.42 -0.83
CA GLN A 385 -3.11 0.08 -2.12
C GLN A 385 -2.55 1.46 -2.49
N SER A 386 -2.30 2.34 -1.51
CA SER A 386 -1.88 3.72 -1.77
C SER A 386 -0.84 4.16 -0.75
N PHE A 387 0.37 4.50 -1.23
CA PHE A 387 1.48 4.93 -0.38
C PHE A 387 1.86 6.40 -0.54
N LEU A 388 1.35 7.06 -1.59
CA LEU A 388 1.70 8.42 -1.93
C LEU A 388 0.77 9.42 -1.26
N LEU A 389 1.36 10.30 -0.46
CA LEU A 389 0.74 11.56 -0.08
C LEU A 389 1.37 12.68 -0.93
N SER A 390 0.54 13.60 -1.41
CA SER A 390 1.01 14.74 -2.22
C SER A 390 0.39 16.05 -1.72
N PRO A 391 0.61 16.44 -0.45
CA PRO A 391 0.23 17.77 0.02
C PRO A 391 1.08 18.83 -0.68
N GLU A 392 0.55 20.06 -0.76
CA GLU A 392 1.31 21.23 -1.19
C GLU A 392 2.43 21.56 -0.18
N ARG A 393 2.14 21.39 1.12
CA ARG A 393 3.07 21.64 2.24
C ARG A 393 2.63 20.87 3.48
N LEU A 394 3.59 20.51 4.34
CA LEU A 394 3.33 20.01 5.69
C LEU A 394 3.76 21.06 6.72
N GLU A 395 2.81 21.56 7.51
CA GLU A 395 3.07 22.58 8.54
C GLU A 395 3.05 21.99 9.94
N VAL A 396 4.02 22.37 10.76
CA VAL A 396 4.02 22.05 12.19
C VAL A 396 3.21 23.10 12.94
N VAL A 397 2.01 22.72 13.38
CA VAL A 397 1.05 23.61 14.05
C VAL A 397 1.38 23.72 15.53
N LYS A 398 1.57 22.59 16.22
CA LYS A 398 1.84 22.54 17.65
C LYS A 398 2.69 21.33 18.00
N GLU A 399 3.69 21.52 18.85
CA GLU A 399 4.44 20.43 19.49
C GLU A 399 4.03 20.38 20.96
N GLY A 400 3.87 19.18 21.51
CA GLY A 400 3.68 19.00 22.95
C GLY A 400 4.94 19.40 23.72
N SER A 401 4.73 20.02 24.87
CA SER A 401 5.75 20.50 25.80
C SER A 401 6.21 19.40 26.76
#